data_AF-A0A0H4C6C2-F1
#
_entry.id   AF-A0A0H4C6C2-F1
#
_cell.length_a   1.000
_cell.length_b   1.000
_cell.length_c   1.000
_cell.angle_alpha   90.00
_cell.angle_beta   90.00
_cell.angle_gamma   90.00
#
_symmetry.space_group_name_H-M   'P 1'
#
loop_
_entity.id
_entity.type
_entity.pdbx_description
1 polymer ?
#
loop_
_entity_poly.entity_id
_entity_poly.type
_entity_poly.pdbx_seq_one_letter_code
_entity_poly.pdbx_strand_id
1 'polypeptide(L)' 'MNNSLDAVLETYGKVVGTSEVGAESDFFEIGGHSLLVMEVISVLRAEHGVTVPARQFLTDARAQAVAAACVAVEDA' A
#
# COMPACT_ATOMS: atom_id res chain seq x y z
N MET A 1 13.68 -2.84 -11.32
CA MET A 1 13.35 -3.41 -10.00
C MET A 1 12.54 -2.37 -9.26
N ASN A 2 11.21 -2.43 -9.33
CA ASN A 2 10.40 -1.52 -8.53
C ASN A 2 10.48 -2.00 -7.09
N ASN A 3 10.91 -1.13 -6.18
CA ASN A 3 10.96 -1.42 -4.76
C ASN A 3 9.51 -1.47 -4.24
N SER A 4 9.21 -2.32 -3.25
CA SER A 4 7.89 -2.39 -2.61
C SER A 4 7.43 -1.01 -2.10
N LEU A 5 8.38 -0.14 -1.72
CA LEU A 5 8.06 1.23 -1.33
C LEU A 5 7.46 2.04 -2.48
N ASP A 6 8.05 2.00 -3.67
CA ASP A 6 7.54 2.77 -4.82
C ASP A 6 6.13 2.32 -5.21
N ALA A 7 5.87 1.00 -5.17
CA ALA A 7 4.56 0.42 -5.41
C ALA A 7 3.50 0.93 -4.41
N VAL A 8 3.84 1.00 -3.13
CA VAL A 8 2.93 1.50 -2.10
C VAL A 8 2.68 2.99 -2.25
N LEU A 9 3.70 3.81 -2.53
CA LEU A 9 3.56 5.24 -2.75
C LEU A 9 2.64 5.56 -3.94
N GLU A 10 2.85 4.88 -5.06
CA GLU A 10 2.02 5.02 -6.26
C GLU A 10 0.57 4.60 -5.98
N THR A 11 0.37 3.45 -5.35
CA THR A 11 -0.97 2.94 -5.03
C THR A 11 -1.71 3.85 -4.06
N TYR A 12 -1.04 4.35 -3.02
CA TYR A 12 -1.65 5.29 -2.06
C TYR A 12 -2.11 6.56 -2.76
N GLY A 13 -1.25 7.17 -3.56
CA GLY A 13 -1.59 8.40 -4.28
C GLY A 13 -2.76 8.20 -5.24
N LYS A 14 -2.80 7.05 -5.93
CA LYS A 14 -3.88 6.68 -6.84
C LYS A 14 -5.22 6.48 -6.11
N VAL A 15 -5.23 5.72 -5.01
CA VAL A 15 -6.46 5.36 -4.28
C VAL A 15 -7.04 6.54 -3.50
N VAL A 16 -6.17 7.35 -2.88
CA VAL A 16 -6.59 8.52 -2.09
C VAL A 16 -6.83 9.75 -2.98
N GLY A 17 -6.25 9.77 -4.18
CA GLY A 17 -6.36 10.89 -5.12
C GLY A 17 -5.44 12.06 -4.78
N THR A 18 -4.27 11.81 -4.21
CA THR A 18 -3.27 12.83 -3.85
C THR A 18 -1.90 12.50 -4.44
N SER A 19 -1.15 13.53 -4.86
CA SER A 19 0.21 13.37 -5.38
C SER A 19 1.30 13.49 -4.29
N GLU A 20 0.95 13.91 -3.08
CA GLU A 20 1.90 14.17 -1.99
C GLU A 20 1.95 13.00 -0.99
N VAL A 21 2.44 11.84 -1.46
CA VAL A 21 2.65 10.67 -0.60
C VAL A 21 4.15 10.43 -0.43
N GLY A 22 4.60 10.37 0.82
CA GLY A 22 5.96 10.05 1.21
C GLY A 22 6.04 8.75 2.02
N ALA A 23 7.26 8.30 2.31
CA ALA A 23 7.51 7.06 3.05
C ALA A 23 6.86 7.03 4.45
N GLU A 24 6.76 8.19 5.11
CA GLU A 24 6.13 8.35 6.43
C GLU A 24 4.63 8.66 6.37
N SER A 25 4.04 8.81 5.17
CA SER A 25 2.62 9.12 5.03
C SER A 25 1.78 7.95 5.53
N ASP A 26 1.05 8.17 6.62
CA ASP A 26 0.04 7.26 7.12
C ASP A 26 -1.21 7.31 6.24
N PHE A 27 -1.67 6.15 5.78
CA PHE A 27 -2.81 6.03 4.88
C PHE A 27 -4.08 6.72 5.41
N PHE A 28 -4.34 6.63 6.72
CA PHE A 28 -5.53 7.20 7.33
C PHE A 28 -5.42 8.71 7.53
N GLU A 29 -4.21 9.22 7.77
CA GLU A 29 -3.96 10.66 7.90
C GLU A 29 -4.10 11.39 6.56
N ILE A 30 -3.76 10.73 5.45
CA ILE A 30 -3.88 11.32 4.11
C ILE A 30 -5.28 11.20 3.49
N GLY A 31 -6.25 10.61 4.18
CA GLY A 31 -7.65 10.51 3.73
C GLY A 31 -8.13 9.09 3.37
N GLY A 32 -7.29 8.08 3.56
CA GLY A 32 -7.66 6.67 3.42
C GLY A 32 -8.63 6.20 4.51
N HIS A 33 -9.37 5.14 4.23
CA HIS A 33 -10.29 4.50 5.18
C HIS A 33 -10.43 3.00 4.90
N SER A 34 -11.08 2.26 5.79
CA SER A 34 -11.08 0.78 5.79
C SER A 34 -11.51 0.12 4.48
N LEU A 35 -12.45 0.72 3.74
CA LEU A 35 -12.83 0.22 2.40
C LEU A 35 -11.69 0.38 1.39
N LEU A 36 -10.99 1.51 1.41
CA LEU A 36 -9.86 1.78 0.52
C LEU A 36 -8.63 0.93 0.86
N VAL A 37 -8.50 0.41 2.08
CA VAL A 37 -7.42 -0.52 2.43
C VAL A 37 -7.48 -1.78 1.56
N MET A 38 -8.69 -2.32 1.36
CA MET A 38 -8.86 -3.50 0.49
C MET A 38 -8.59 -3.18 -0.97
N GLU A 39 -8.94 -1.97 -1.41
CA GLU A 39 -8.62 -1.48 -2.75
C GLU A 39 -7.11 -1.36 -2.96
N VAL A 40 -6.37 -0.78 -2.01
CA VAL A 40 -4.90 -0.72 -2.05
C VAL A 40 -4.31 -2.12 -2.16
N ILE A 41 -4.75 -3.06 -1.33
CA ILE A 41 -4.24 -4.45 -1.38
C ILE A 41 -4.51 -5.09 -2.74
N SER A 42 -5.70 -4.84 -3.31
CA SER A 42 -6.06 -5.35 -4.64
C SER A 42 -5.20 -4.74 -5.75
N VAL A 43 -4.94 -3.43 -5.70
CA VAL A 43 -4.12 -2.73 -6.69
C VAL A 43 -2.66 -3.17 -6.60
N LEU A 44 -2.10 -3.27 -5.39
CA LEU A 44 -0.76 -3.82 -5.15
C LEU A 44 -0.58 -5.20 -5.78
N ARG A 45 -1.58 -6.08 -5.60
CA ARG A 45 -1.56 -7.42 -6.18
C ARG A 45 -1.62 -7.38 -7.71
N ALA A 46 -2.54 -6.60 -8.27
CA ALA A 46 -2.81 -6.59 -9.70
C ALA A 46 -1.73 -5.87 -10.53
N GLU A 47 -1.18 -4.77 -10.02
CA GLU A 47 -0.29 -3.88 -10.77
C GLU A 47 1.18 -4.06 -10.40
N HIS A 48 1.47 -4.49 -9.17
CA HIS A 48 2.83 -4.58 -8.65
C HIS A 48 3.26 -6.02 -8.29
N GLY A 49 2.37 -7.01 -8.35
CA GLY A 49 2.69 -8.41 -8.04
C GLY A 49 3.07 -8.65 -6.58
N VAL A 50 2.73 -7.71 -5.69
CA VAL A 50 2.98 -7.80 -4.25
C VAL A 50 1.68 -7.68 -3.48
N THR A 51 1.62 -8.27 -2.30
CA THR A 51 0.46 -8.19 -1.42
C THR A 51 0.93 -7.95 0.01
N VAL A 52 0.04 -7.40 0.83
CA VAL A 52 0.29 -7.20 2.27
C VAL A 52 -0.87 -7.78 3.07
N PRO A 53 -0.62 -8.48 4.19
CA PRO A 53 -1.71 -8.90 5.07
C PRO A 53 -2.45 -7.68 5.63
N ALA A 54 -3.78 -7.66 5.52
CA ALA A 54 -4.59 -6.55 6.04
C ALA A 54 -4.31 -6.22 7.51
N ARG A 55 -4.01 -7.25 8.33
CA ARG A 55 -3.61 -7.04 9.73
C ARG A 55 -2.33 -6.20 9.86
N GLN A 56 -1.32 -6.44 9.03
CA GLN A 56 -0.06 -5.69 9.09
C GLN A 56 -0.27 -4.26 8.59
N PHE A 57 -1.04 -4.09 7.51
CA PHE A 57 -1.44 -2.77 7.03
C PHE A 57 -2.12 -1.95 8.13
N LEU A 58 -3.11 -2.53 8.82
CA LEU A 58 -3.86 -1.85 9.89
C LEU A 58 -3.05 -1.63 11.17
N THR A 59 -1.90 -2.28 11.32
CA THR A 59 -1.02 -2.11 12.48
C THR A 59 -0.14 -0.87 12.34
N ASP A 60 0.36 -0.61 11.13
CA ASP A 60 1.13 0.58 10.79
C ASP A 60 0.87 0.90 9.32
N ALA A 61 0.04 1.92 9.07
CA ALA A 61 -0.43 2.26 7.74
C ALA A 61 0.49 3.26 7.03
N ARG A 62 1.67 3.56 7.59
CA ARG A 62 2.71 4.33 6.91
C ARG A 62 3.24 3.58 5.71
N ALA A 63 3.43 4.28 4.60
CA ALA A 63 3.84 3.67 3.33
C ALA A 63 5.08 2.76 3.45
N GLN A 64 6.10 3.16 4.21
CA GLN A 64 7.30 2.34 4.43
C GLN A 64 7.04 1.06 5.23
N ALA A 65 6.13 1.10 6.21
CA ALA A 65 5.83 -0.04 7.05
C ALA A 65 5.03 -1.07 6.25
N VAL A 66 4.06 -0.59 5.47
CA VAL A 66 3.30 -1.41 4.54
C VAL A 66 4.22 -2.03 3.48
N ALA A 67 5.15 -1.26 2.92
CA ALA A 67 6.13 -1.76 1.97
C ALA A 67 7.05 -2.85 2.55
N ALA A 68 7.50 -2.69 3.80
CA ALA A 68 8.30 -3.69 4.50
C ALA A 68 7.50 -4.98 4.80
N ALA A 69 6.18 -4.85 4.94
CA ALA A 69 5.23 -5.94 5.14
C ALA A 69 4.78 -6.61 3.83
N CYS A 70 5.12 -6.04 2.67
CA CYS A 70 4.78 -6.63 1.37
C CYS A 70 5.54 -7.94 1.13
N VAL A 71 4.82 -8.91 0.57
CA VAL A 71 5.35 -10.17 0.07
C VAL A 71 5.00 -10.32 -1.39
N ALA A 72 5.84 -11.02 -2.15
CA ALA A 72 5.50 -11.39 -3.52
C ALA A 72 4.24 -12.27 -3.53
N VAL A 73 3.38 -12.07 -4.53
CA VAL A 73 2.25 -12.96 -4.75
C VAL A 73 2.81 -14.24 -5.37
N GLU A 74 2.76 -15.35 -4.63
CA GLU A 74 3.04 -16.66 -5.23
C GLU A 74 1.82 -17.06 -6.07
N ASP A 75 2.03 -17.25 -7.38
CA ASP A 75 1.04 -17.90 -8.24
C ASP A 75 0.94 -19.37 -7.81
N ALA A 76 -0.23 -19.75 -7.27
CA ALA A 76 -0.58 -21.14 -6.99
C ALA A 76 -1.07 -21.86 -8.25
#